data_AF-A0A514MBZ9-F1
#
_entry.id   AF-A0A514MBZ9-F1
#
_cell.length_a   1.000
_cell.length_b   1.000
_cell.length_c   1.000
_cell.angle_alpha   90.00
_cell.angle_beta   90.00
_cell.angle_gamma   90.00
#
_symmetry.space_group_name_H-M   'P 1'
#
loop_
_entity.id
_entity.type
_entity.pdbx_description
1 polymer ?
#
loop_
_entity_poly.entity_id
_entity_poly.type
_entity_poly.pdbx_seq_one_letter_code
_entity_poly.pdbx_strand_id
1 'polypeptide(L)'
;RSNDGLEDKTIVHHSNLSIDENDNTQQEYFVPWHLPFHRAEISGASAAALENGFAKKDDKKGAVVYNRYYHVFVEGELQRLVAGMSNATIVDQFYDKSNWCIVLEKL
;
A
#
# COMPACT_ATOMS: atom_id res chain seq x y z
N ARG A 1 47.17 23.15 19.64
CA ARG A 1 46.11 23.01 18.62
C ARG A 1 45.40 21.70 18.90
N SER A 2 44.30 21.85 19.62
CA SER A 2 43.04 21.10 19.61
C SER A 2 43.03 19.68 19.05
N ASN A 3 42.87 18.73 19.97
CA ASN A 3 41.65 17.92 20.19
C ASN A 3 41.20 16.80 19.23
N ASP A 4 40.79 15.71 19.90
CA ASP A 4 39.74 14.71 19.61
C ASP A 4 40.10 13.56 18.65
N GLY A 5 39.74 12.30 18.89
CA GLY A 5 38.83 11.74 19.89
C GLY A 5 38.89 10.21 19.89
N LEU A 6 38.48 9.66 21.03
CA LEU A 6 38.45 8.25 21.42
C LEU A 6 37.01 7.72 21.30
N GLU A 7 36.87 6.49 20.77
CA GLU A 7 35.73 5.55 20.89
C GLU A 7 34.37 6.02 20.32
N ASP A 8 33.50 5.22 19.73
CA ASP A 8 33.02 3.88 20.08
C ASP A 8 32.38 3.25 18.82
N LYS A 9 32.64 1.97 18.56
CA LYS A 9 31.99 1.22 17.47
C LYS A 9 30.78 0.49 18.05
N THR A 10 29.72 1.24 18.31
CA THR A 10 28.42 0.66 18.64
C THR A 10 27.82 0.07 17.36
N ILE A 11 27.95 -1.25 17.20
CA ILE A 11 27.25 -2.04 16.19
C ILE A 11 25.76 -1.97 16.51
N VAL A 12 25.04 -1.07 15.86
CA VAL A 12 23.58 -1.02 15.94
C VAL A 12 23.04 -2.20 15.13
N HIS A 13 22.64 -3.23 15.87
CA HIS A 13 21.77 -4.29 15.37
C HIS A 13 20.62 -3.65 14.60
N HIS A 14 20.63 -3.79 13.27
CA HIS A 14 19.43 -3.55 12.48
C HIS A 14 18.45 -4.61 12.94
N SER A 15 17.53 -4.21 13.81
CA SER A 15 16.45 -5.07 14.28
C SER A 15 15.77 -5.63 13.05
N ASN A 16 15.90 -6.94 12.87
CA ASN A 16 15.05 -7.73 12.00
C ASN A 16 13.62 -7.26 12.27
N LEU A 17 13.04 -6.54 11.31
CA LEU A 17 11.60 -6.43 11.20
C LEU A 17 11.15 -7.86 10.92
N SER A 18 10.93 -8.62 11.99
CA SER A 18 10.10 -9.80 11.96
C SER A 18 8.72 -9.31 11.55
N ILE A 19 8.52 -9.24 10.23
CA ILE A 19 7.21 -9.25 9.64
C ILE A 19 6.60 -10.52 10.20
N ASP A 20 5.68 -10.37 11.14
CA ASP A 20 4.98 -11.49 11.77
C ASP A 20 4.31 -12.30 10.65
N GLU A 21 4.94 -13.38 10.21
CA GLU A 21 4.45 -14.30 9.17
C GLU A 21 3.26 -15.16 9.64
N ASN A 22 2.45 -14.70 10.59
CA ASN A 22 1.45 -15.57 11.23
C ASN A 22 0.11 -14.90 11.54
N ASP A 23 -0.33 -13.93 10.75
CA ASP A 23 -1.75 -13.63 10.68
C ASP A 23 -2.34 -14.24 9.41
N ASN A 24 -3.22 -15.22 9.59
CA ASN A 24 -3.90 -15.97 8.51
C ASN A 24 -4.96 -15.11 7.82
N THR A 25 -4.71 -13.81 7.70
CA THR A 25 -5.61 -12.81 7.15
C THR A 25 -5.22 -12.58 5.70
N GLN A 26 -6.06 -13.00 4.77
CA GLN A 26 -5.93 -12.62 3.37
C GLN A 26 -6.13 -11.09 3.27
N GLN A 27 -5.08 -10.34 2.97
CA GLN A 27 -5.10 -8.88 2.88
C GLN A 27 -5.08 -8.38 1.43
N GLU A 28 -4.72 -9.23 0.48
CA GLU A 28 -4.59 -8.91 -0.94
C GLU A 28 -5.83 -9.30 -1.74
N TYR A 29 -6.52 -8.31 -2.30
CA TYR A 29 -7.74 -8.53 -3.06
C TYR A 29 -7.62 -7.98 -4.49
N PHE A 30 -8.08 -8.79 -5.44
CA PHE A 30 -8.26 -8.39 -6.83
C PHE A 30 -9.75 -8.27 -7.13
N VAL A 31 -10.25 -7.05 -7.31
CA VAL A 31 -11.67 -6.77 -7.53
C VAL A 31 -11.93 -6.37 -8.98
N PRO A 32 -12.89 -7.02 -9.66
CA PRO A 32 -13.29 -6.64 -11.02
C PRO A 32 -13.76 -5.18 -11.09
N TRP A 33 -13.04 -4.37 -11.85
CA TRP A 33 -13.37 -2.98 -12.13
C TRP A 33 -13.76 -2.82 -13.59
N HIS A 34 -15.01 -2.41 -13.83
CA HIS A 34 -15.56 -2.23 -15.16
C HIS A 34 -15.31 -0.78 -15.61
N LEU A 35 -14.35 -0.60 -16.52
CA LEU A 35 -14.04 0.68 -17.14
C LEU A 35 -14.89 0.84 -18.41
N PRO A 36 -15.86 1.78 -18.46
CA PRO A 36 -16.70 1.95 -19.64
C PRO A 36 -15.87 2.29 -20.88
N PHE A 37 -16.28 1.80 -22.06
CA PHE A 37 -15.52 1.98 -23.31
C PHE A 37 -15.21 3.44 -23.66
N HIS A 38 -16.15 4.36 -23.40
CA HIS A 38 -15.91 5.79 -23.66
C HIS A 38 -14.82 6.39 -22.75
N ARG A 39 -14.44 5.71 -21.67
CA ARG A 39 -13.37 6.08 -20.74
C ARG A 39 -12.12 5.22 -20.93
N ALA A 40 -12.26 4.03 -21.49
CA ALA A 40 -11.12 3.20 -21.83
C ALA A 40 -10.40 3.79 -23.04
N GLU A 41 -9.08 3.93 -22.95
CA GLU A 41 -8.27 4.24 -24.13
C GLU A 41 -8.23 2.99 -25.01
N ILE A 42 -9.17 2.89 -25.97
CA ILE A 42 -9.41 1.70 -26.79
C ILE A 42 -8.21 1.38 -27.70
N SER A 43 -7.31 2.34 -27.93
CA SER A 43 -6.09 2.17 -28.73
C SER A 43 -4.79 2.37 -27.93
N GLY A 44 -4.88 2.47 -26.59
CA GLY A 44 -3.76 2.78 -25.70
C GLY A 44 -3.49 1.65 -24.71
N ALA A 45 -3.32 2.00 -23.44
CA ALA A 45 -3.04 1.04 -22.36
C ALA A 45 -4.07 -0.10 -22.29
N SER A 46 -5.33 0.15 -22.68
CA SER A 46 -6.37 -0.88 -22.68
C SER A 46 -6.16 -1.93 -23.75
N ALA A 47 -5.69 -1.57 -24.94
CA ALA A 47 -5.42 -2.52 -26.01
C ALA A 47 -4.29 -3.49 -25.62
N ALA A 48 -3.19 -2.94 -25.11
CA ALA A 48 -2.06 -3.74 -24.62
C ALA A 48 -2.46 -4.61 -23.41
N ALA A 49 -3.30 -4.10 -22.50
CA ALA A 49 -3.78 -4.88 -21.37
C ALA A 49 -4.69 -6.05 -21.80
N LEU A 50 -5.51 -5.86 -22.85
CA LEU A 50 -6.31 -6.92 -23.44
C LEU A 50 -5.44 -7.99 -24.11
N GLU A 51 -4.44 -7.58 -24.88
CA GLU A 51 -3.50 -8.49 -25.56
C GLU A 51 -2.69 -9.33 -24.57
N ASN A 52 -2.19 -8.71 -23.49
CA ASN A 52 -1.41 -9.40 -22.47
C ASN A 52 -2.27 -10.15 -21.43
N GLY A 53 -3.60 -10.14 -21.55
CA GLY A 53 -4.51 -10.84 -20.64
C GLY A 53 -4.70 -10.18 -19.26
N PHE A 54 -4.19 -8.97 -19.06
CA PHE A 54 -4.39 -8.18 -17.83
C PHE A 54 -5.76 -7.51 -17.75
N ALA A 55 -6.49 -7.46 -18.88
CA ALA A 55 -7.86 -6.98 -18.95
C ALA A 55 -8.73 -7.93 -19.80
N LYS A 56 -10.04 -7.84 -19.61
CA LYS A 56 -11.03 -8.58 -20.40
C LYS A 56 -12.03 -7.62 -21.01
N LYS A 57 -12.35 -7.79 -22.29
CA LYS A 57 -13.41 -7.01 -22.94
C LYS A 57 -14.77 -7.63 -22.59
N ASP A 58 -15.70 -6.81 -22.10
CA ASP A 58 -17.10 -7.18 -21.87
C ASP A 58 -18.00 -6.32 -22.77
N ASP A 59 -18.27 -6.85 -23.97
CA ASP A 59 -19.11 -6.17 -24.97
C ASP A 59 -20.57 -6.02 -24.51
N LYS A 60 -21.08 -6.91 -23.64
CA LYS A 60 -22.46 -6.82 -23.14
C LYS A 60 -22.64 -5.64 -22.20
N LYS A 61 -21.62 -5.35 -21.39
CA LYS A 61 -21.62 -4.21 -20.45
C LYS A 61 -21.00 -2.94 -21.05
N GLY A 62 -20.49 -3.00 -22.28
CA GLY A 62 -19.81 -1.87 -22.91
C GLY A 62 -18.55 -1.43 -22.14
N ALA A 63 -17.79 -2.38 -21.58
CA ALA A 63 -16.69 -2.09 -20.66
C ALA A 63 -15.46 -2.98 -20.87
N VAL A 64 -14.29 -2.45 -20.54
CA VAL A 64 -13.07 -3.22 -20.31
C VAL A 64 -12.98 -3.51 -18.82
N VAL A 65 -12.83 -4.77 -18.45
CA VAL A 65 -12.76 -5.25 -17.07
C VAL A 65 -11.30 -5.48 -16.68
N TYR A 66 -10.86 -4.76 -15.66
CA TYR A 66 -9.57 -4.94 -15.01
C TYR A 66 -9.77 -5.58 -13.64
N ASN A 67 -8.68 -6.07 -13.05
CA ASN A 67 -8.65 -6.39 -11.63
C ASN A 67 -7.92 -5.28 -10.89
N ARG A 68 -8.64 -4.51 -10.07
CA ARG A 68 -8.01 -3.51 -9.21
C ARG A 68 -7.47 -4.20 -7.96
N TYR A 69 -6.20 -3.96 -7.67
CA TYR A 69 -5.55 -4.43 -6.46
C TYR A 69 -5.95 -3.58 -5.26
N TYR A 70 -6.27 -4.23 -4.15
CA TYR A 70 -6.50 -3.64 -2.84
C TYR A 70 -5.69 -4.39 -1.79
N HIS A 71 -5.06 -3.62 -0.90
CA HIS A 71 -4.51 -4.10 0.36
C HIS A 71 -5.46 -3.70 1.49
N VAL A 72 -6.06 -4.67 2.17
CA VAL A 72 -7.00 -4.44 3.27
C VAL A 72 -6.22 -4.41 4.57
N PHE A 73 -5.99 -3.22 5.09
CA PHE A 73 -5.27 -3.03 6.35
C PHE A 73 -5.97 -3.73 7.51
N VAL A 74 -5.17 -4.37 8.38
CA VAL A 74 -5.64 -4.89 9.67
C VAL A 74 -5.38 -3.88 10.80
N GLU A 75 -5.96 -4.17 11.97
CA GLU A 75 -5.77 -3.33 13.15
C GLU A 75 -4.27 -3.15 13.48
N GLY A 76 -3.88 -1.91 13.75
CA GLY A 76 -2.50 -1.57 14.11
C GLY A 76 -1.52 -1.54 12.95
N GLU A 77 -1.90 -1.96 11.74
CA GLU A 77 -0.99 -2.04 10.61
C GLU A 77 -0.53 -0.66 10.11
N LEU A 78 -1.47 0.27 9.98
CA LEU A 78 -1.16 1.65 9.58
C LEU A 78 -0.18 2.31 10.56
N GLN A 79 -0.34 2.05 11.87
CA GLN A 79 0.55 2.56 12.91
C GLN A 79 1.96 1.99 12.77
N ARG A 80 2.09 0.68 12.54
CA ARG A 80 3.39 0.04 12.30
C ARG A 80 4.06 0.57 11.03
N LEU A 81 3.28 0.79 9.96
CA LEU A 81 3.79 1.30 8.69
C LEU A 81 4.41 2.70 8.84
N VAL A 82 3.78 3.57 9.63
CA VAL A 82 4.25 4.95 9.82
C VAL A 82 5.21 5.12 11.00
N ALA A 83 5.39 4.10 11.84
CA ALA A 83 6.29 4.16 13.00
C ALA A 83 7.75 4.49 12.64
N GLY A 84 8.16 4.20 11.39
CA GLY A 84 9.50 4.55 10.89
C GLY A 84 9.67 5.99 10.42
N MET A 85 8.61 6.81 10.42
CA MET A 85 8.69 8.20 9.95
C MET A 85 9.25 9.12 11.04
N SER A 86 10.36 9.81 10.75
CA SER A 86 11.05 10.65 11.74
C SER A 86 10.51 12.07 11.88
N ASN A 87 9.54 12.48 11.05
CA ASN A 87 9.05 13.87 10.95
C ASN A 87 7.54 13.99 11.15
N ALA A 88 6.90 12.96 11.71
CA ALA A 88 5.49 12.98 12.08
C ALA A 88 5.25 12.14 13.33
N THR A 89 4.20 12.50 14.07
CA THR A 89 3.69 11.72 15.20
C THR A 89 2.24 11.33 14.97
N ILE A 90 1.83 10.17 15.48
CA ILE A 90 0.43 9.77 15.50
C ILE A 90 -0.26 10.52 16.63
N VAL A 91 -1.31 11.28 16.31
CA VAL A 91 -2.10 12.03 17.30
C VAL A 91 -3.47 11.40 17.55
N ASP A 92 -3.99 10.61 16.62
CA ASP A 92 -5.25 9.87 16.79
C ASP A 92 -5.30 8.61 15.89
N GLN A 93 -6.10 7.64 16.30
CA GLN A 93 -6.42 6.44 15.53
C GLN A 93 -7.88 6.02 15.76
N PHE A 94 -8.57 5.70 14.68
CA PHE A 94 -9.98 5.29 14.78
C PHE A 94 -10.40 4.39 13.61
N TYR A 95 -11.55 3.75 13.77
CA TYR A 95 -12.19 2.92 12.75
C TYR A 95 -13.53 3.55 12.34
N ASP A 96 -13.70 3.86 11.05
CA ASP A 96 -14.94 4.43 10.51
C ASP A 96 -15.34 3.76 9.19
N LYS A 97 -16.61 3.33 9.10
CA LYS A 97 -17.23 2.73 7.89
C LYS A 97 -16.37 1.67 7.19
N SER A 98 -15.78 0.76 7.96
CA SER A 98 -14.89 -0.30 7.44
C SER A 98 -13.53 0.17 6.96
N ASN A 99 -13.03 1.28 7.49
CA ASN A 99 -11.69 1.79 7.21
C ASN A 99 -10.94 2.04 8.51
N TRP A 100 -9.68 1.64 8.53
CA TRP A 100 -8.72 2.09 9.54
C TRP A 100 -8.20 3.47 9.17
N CYS A 101 -8.21 4.37 10.14
CA CYS A 101 -7.78 5.76 9.98
C CYS A 101 -6.72 6.09 11.03
N ILE A 102 -5.71 6.85 10.62
CA ILE A 102 -4.72 7.47 11.51
C ILE A 102 -4.63 8.96 11.21
N VAL A 103 -4.46 9.77 12.25
CA VAL A 103 -4.19 11.21 12.12
C VAL A 103 -2.74 11.45 12.50
N LEU A 104 -2.01 12.09 11.60
CA LEU A 104 -0.60 12.41 11.76
C LEU A 104 -0.43 13.92 11.90
N GLU A 105 0.41 14.33 12.84
CA GLU A 105 0.88 15.70 12.98
C GLU A 105 2.35 15.76 12.62
N LYS A 106 2.75 16.79 11.86
CA LYS A 106 4.15 17.03 11.55
C LYS A 106 4.87 17.54 12.80
N LEU A 107 6.06 17.00 13.07
CA LEU A 107 6.95 17.49 14.15
C LEU A 107 7.50 18.90 13.87
#